data_AF-Q9AB66-F1
#
_entry.id   AF-Q9AB66-F1
#
_cell.length_a   1.000
_cell.length_b   1.000
_cell.length_c   1.000
_cell.angle_alpha   90.00
_cell.angle_beta   90.00
_cell.angle_gamma   90.00
#
_symmetry.space_group_name_H-M   'P 1'
#
loop_
_entity.id
_entity.type
_entity.pdbx_description
1 polymer ?
#
loop_
_entity_poly.entity_id
_entity_poly.type
_entity_poly.pdbx_seq_one_letter_code
_entity_poly.pdbx_strand_id
1 'polypeptide(L)'
;MEHQSLFSFSNPEFWVLAALVIFFGLLVVLKVLPGALFGALDGYAAKIKAELDEAQQLREEAQALLADVKAQREDAERQAAAMLEAAKADAKRLAEEAKEKLEEQIKRRAEMAERKIAQAEAQAAADVKAAAVDLAAQAAETVLAARLAGAKGDTLVDAAIGQMGAKLQ
;
A
#
# COMPACT_ATOMS: atom_id res chain seq x y z
N MET A 1 36.10 -20.36 -95.82
CA MET A 1 37.34 -19.55 -95.86
C MET A 1 36.95 -18.13 -96.28
N GLU A 2 36.33 -17.34 -95.38
CA GLU A 2 35.83 -15.99 -95.71
C GLU A 2 36.26 -14.95 -94.66
N HIS A 3 37.54 -14.96 -94.27
CA HIS A 3 38.04 -14.10 -93.19
C HIS A 3 39.17 -13.15 -93.61
N GLN A 4 39.38 -12.90 -94.91
CA GLN A 4 40.54 -12.15 -95.39
C GLN A 4 40.24 -10.81 -96.08
N SER A 5 38.99 -10.35 -96.18
CA SER A 5 38.63 -9.09 -96.88
C SER A 5 38.42 -7.86 -95.98
N LEU A 6 38.57 -7.98 -94.65
CA LEU A 6 38.33 -6.87 -93.71
C LEU A 6 39.50 -5.87 -93.56
N PHE A 7 40.66 -6.13 -94.18
CA PHE A 7 41.88 -5.32 -94.03
C PHE A 7 42.27 -4.55 -95.30
N SER A 8 41.31 -4.00 -96.04
CA SER A 8 41.57 -3.12 -97.20
C SER A 8 41.45 -1.63 -96.82
N PHE A 9 42.54 -0.87 -96.94
CA PHE A 9 42.61 0.56 -96.62
C PHE A 9 41.75 1.47 -97.51
N SER A 10 41.06 0.92 -98.53
CA SER A 10 40.13 1.62 -99.42
C SER A 10 38.65 1.48 -99.04
N ASN A 11 38.28 0.68 -98.02
CA ASN A 11 36.88 0.43 -97.69
C ASN A 11 36.32 1.44 -96.65
N PRO A 12 35.16 2.10 -96.90
CA PRO A 12 34.51 3.00 -95.94
C PRO A 12 34.14 2.28 -94.63
N GLU A 13 33.75 1.01 -94.71
CA GLU A 13 33.38 0.20 -93.55
C GLU A 13 34.53 0.02 -92.55
N PHE A 14 35.78 -0.10 -93.03
CA PHE A 14 36.96 -0.19 -92.16
C PHE A 14 37.16 1.09 -91.36
N TRP A 15 37.02 2.26 -92.00
CA TRP A 15 37.11 3.55 -91.31
C TRP A 15 35.95 3.80 -90.35
N VAL A 16 34.74 3.32 -90.65
CA VAL A 16 33.59 3.37 -89.73
C VAL A 16 33.85 2.49 -88.50
N LEU A 17 34.35 1.26 -88.68
CA LEU A 17 34.69 0.37 -87.57
C LEU A 17 35.86 0.95 -86.75
N ALA A 18 36.89 1.51 -87.40
CA ALA A 18 37.99 2.19 -86.73
C ALA A 18 37.50 3.41 -85.91
N ALA A 19 36.62 4.24 -86.47
CA ALA A 19 36.02 5.38 -85.77
C ALA A 19 35.15 4.92 -84.60
N LEU A 20 34.38 3.84 -84.75
CA LEU A 20 33.58 3.24 -83.68
C LEU A 20 34.49 2.73 -82.54
N VAL A 21 35.57 2.02 -82.87
CA VAL A 21 36.55 1.52 -81.91
C VAL A 21 37.28 2.67 -81.21
N ILE A 22 37.67 3.71 -81.94
CA ILE A 22 38.28 4.92 -81.37
C ILE A 22 37.26 5.63 -80.47
N PHE A 23 35.99 5.74 -80.87
CA PHE A 23 34.93 6.35 -80.07
C PHE A 23 34.70 5.59 -78.76
N PHE A 24 34.50 4.27 -78.80
CA PHE A 24 34.38 3.44 -77.60
C PHE A 24 35.67 3.45 -76.77
N GLY A 25 36.84 3.42 -77.42
CA GLY A 25 38.14 3.54 -76.75
C GLY A 25 38.30 4.86 -76.02
N LEU A 26 37.91 5.98 -76.64
CA LEU A 26 37.91 7.30 -76.02
C LEU A 26 36.93 7.36 -74.84
N LEU A 27 35.74 6.77 -74.97
CA LEU A 27 34.76 6.68 -73.88
C LEU A 27 35.26 5.86 -72.69
N VAL A 28 36.01 4.79 -72.93
CA VAL A 28 36.65 3.98 -71.88
C VAL A 28 37.83 4.72 -71.24
N VAL A 29 38.71 5.34 -72.04
CA VAL A 29 39.89 6.08 -71.57
C VAL A 29 39.50 7.33 -70.77
N LEU A 30 38.55 8.12 -71.29
CA LEU A 30 38.03 9.29 -70.60
C LEU A 30 37.12 8.92 -69.40
N LYS A 31 36.88 7.63 -69.15
CA LYS A 31 36.05 7.10 -68.05
C LYS A 31 34.61 7.65 -67.99
N VAL A 32 34.15 8.35 -69.04
CA VAL A 32 32.88 9.10 -69.02
C VAL A 32 31.68 8.15 -68.93
N LEU A 33 31.70 7.05 -69.68
CA LEU A 33 30.60 6.08 -69.68
C LEU A 33 30.59 5.17 -68.44
N PRO A 34 31.69 4.46 -68.11
CA PRO A 34 31.64 3.50 -67.00
C PRO A 34 31.58 4.21 -65.64
N GLY A 35 32.40 5.23 -65.40
CA GLY A 35 32.51 5.83 -64.06
C GLY A 35 31.22 6.49 -63.57
N ALA A 36 30.54 7.26 -64.44
CA ALA A 36 29.34 7.99 -64.05
C ALA A 36 28.11 7.07 -63.88
N LEU A 37 27.93 6.09 -64.78
CA LEU A 37 26.81 5.15 -64.70
C LEU A 37 26.99 4.15 -63.54
N PHE A 38 28.16 3.53 -63.40
CA PHE A 38 28.41 2.61 -62.27
C PHE A 38 28.39 3.36 -60.94
N GLY A 39 29.00 4.55 -60.86
CA GLY A 39 28.98 5.36 -59.64
C GLY A 39 27.58 5.82 -59.22
N ALA A 40 26.71 6.15 -60.18
CA ALA A 40 25.31 6.44 -59.88
C ALA A 40 24.57 5.21 -59.33
N LEU A 41 24.69 4.05 -60.00
CA LEU A 41 24.08 2.80 -59.54
C LEU A 41 24.60 2.37 -58.15
N ASP A 42 25.91 2.46 -57.92
CA ASP A 42 26.53 2.17 -56.63
C ASP A 42 26.05 3.15 -55.54
N GLY A 43 25.89 4.43 -55.88
CA GLY A 43 25.32 5.43 -54.97
C GLY A 43 23.86 5.14 -54.60
N TYR A 44 23.03 4.72 -55.57
CA TYR A 44 21.66 4.27 -55.31
C TYR A 44 21.63 3.00 -54.46
N ALA A 45 22.48 2.01 -54.76
CA ALA A 45 22.58 0.77 -53.99
C ALA A 45 23.04 1.05 -52.54
N ALA A 46 24.02 1.93 -52.36
CA ALA A 46 24.49 2.36 -51.04
C ALA A 46 23.40 3.09 -50.25
N LYS A 47 22.61 3.96 -50.91
CA LYS A 47 21.49 4.65 -50.27
C LYS A 47 20.38 3.69 -49.85
N ILE A 48 19.97 2.77 -50.72
CA ILE A 48 18.95 1.74 -50.40
C ILE A 48 19.44 0.86 -49.25
N LYS A 49 20.72 0.49 -49.26
CA LYS A 49 21.32 -0.29 -48.17
C LYS A 49 21.28 0.49 -46.86
N ALA A 50 21.68 1.76 -46.86
CA ALA A 50 21.62 2.61 -45.67
C ALA A 50 20.19 2.77 -45.13
N GLU A 51 19.20 3.00 -46.00
CA GLU A 51 17.78 3.09 -45.59
C GLU A 51 17.26 1.76 -45.04
N LEU A 52 17.68 0.62 -45.62
CA LEU A 52 17.31 -0.71 -45.13
C LEU A 52 17.95 -1.03 -43.78
N ASP A 53 19.24 -0.69 -43.60
CA ASP A 53 19.97 -0.87 -42.35
C ASP A 53 19.35 0.00 -41.24
N GLU A 54 18.99 1.26 -41.54
CA GLU A 54 18.28 2.15 -40.61
C GLU A 54 16.88 1.62 -40.25
N ALA A 55 16.12 1.13 -41.24
CA ALA A 55 14.80 0.53 -41.00
C ALA A 55 14.89 -0.75 -40.16
N GLN A 56 15.93 -1.56 -40.34
CA GLN A 56 16.19 -2.74 -39.51
C GLN A 56 16.53 -2.32 -38.08
N GLN A 57 17.44 -1.36 -37.90
CA GLN A 57 17.79 -0.83 -36.58
C GLN A 57 16.56 -0.27 -35.86
N LEU A 58 15.76 0.57 -36.52
CA LEU A 58 14.55 1.15 -35.93
C LEU A 58 13.53 0.07 -35.54
N ARG A 59 13.41 -0.99 -36.34
CA ARG A 59 12.54 -2.14 -36.02
C ARG A 59 13.05 -2.89 -34.80
N GLU A 60 14.36 -3.13 -34.69
CA GLU A 60 14.95 -3.78 -33.52
C GLU A 60 14.76 -2.95 -32.24
N GLU A 61 15.00 -1.64 -32.32
CA GLU A 61 14.77 -0.70 -31.21
C GLU A 61 13.29 -0.68 -30.78
N ALA A 62 12.36 -0.63 -31.74
CA ALA A 62 10.93 -0.66 -31.45
C ALA A 62 10.48 -1.99 -30.83
N GLN A 63 11.04 -3.11 -31.28
CA GLN A 63 10.77 -4.43 -30.70
C GLN A 63 11.33 -4.55 -29.28
N ALA A 64 12.54 -4.04 -29.04
CA ALA A 64 13.15 -3.99 -27.72
C ALA A 64 12.32 -3.13 -26.75
N LEU A 65 11.90 -1.94 -27.17
CA LEU A 65 11.04 -1.07 -26.37
C LEU A 65 9.68 -1.70 -26.07
N LEU A 66 9.07 -2.37 -27.06
CA LEU A 66 7.79 -3.07 -26.85
C LEU A 66 7.93 -4.21 -25.84
N ALA A 67 9.03 -4.97 -25.91
CA ALA A 67 9.31 -6.04 -24.96
C ALA A 67 9.51 -5.49 -23.54
N ASP A 68 10.28 -4.41 -23.40
CA ASP A 68 10.52 -3.73 -22.13
C ASP A 68 9.22 -3.16 -21.52
N VAL A 69 8.41 -2.45 -22.30
CA VAL A 69 7.12 -1.91 -21.83
C VAL A 69 6.15 -3.02 -21.41
N LYS A 70 6.11 -4.14 -22.14
CA LYS A 70 5.29 -5.31 -21.76
C LYS A 70 5.77 -5.91 -20.45
N ALA A 71 7.07 -6.12 -20.30
CA ALA A 71 7.67 -6.66 -19.08
C ALA A 71 7.41 -5.72 -17.87
N GLN A 72 7.61 -4.41 -18.05
CA GLN A 72 7.32 -3.41 -17.03
C GLN A 72 5.84 -3.38 -16.65
N ARG A 73 4.93 -3.51 -17.63
CA ARG A 73 3.50 -3.57 -17.37
C ARG A 73 3.12 -4.82 -16.56
N GLU A 74 3.61 -5.99 -16.95
CA GLU A 74 3.37 -7.24 -16.22
C GLU A 74 3.94 -7.20 -14.80
N ASP A 75 5.12 -6.59 -14.63
CA ASP A 75 5.72 -6.39 -13.32
C ASP A 75 4.92 -5.41 -12.45
N ALA A 76 4.49 -4.27 -13.02
CA ALA A 76 3.64 -3.30 -12.33
C ALA A 76 2.28 -3.90 -11.94
N GLU A 77 1.65 -4.69 -12.81
CA GLU A 77 0.40 -5.40 -12.51
C GLU A 77 0.59 -6.43 -11.37
N ARG A 78 1.70 -7.18 -11.36
CA ARG A 78 2.04 -8.09 -10.26
C ARG A 78 2.30 -7.36 -8.94
N GLN A 79 3.07 -6.26 -8.98
CA GLN A 79 3.34 -5.44 -7.79
C GLN A 79 2.05 -4.82 -7.24
N ALA A 80 1.16 -4.32 -8.10
CA ALA A 80 -0.13 -3.76 -7.69
C ALA A 80 -1.03 -4.85 -7.06
N ALA A 81 -1.06 -6.05 -7.64
CA ALA A 81 -1.80 -7.18 -7.07
C ALA A 81 -1.26 -7.58 -5.68
N ALA A 82 0.06 -7.69 -5.54
CA ALA A 82 0.72 -7.99 -4.27
C ALA A 82 0.46 -6.90 -3.21
N MET A 83 0.51 -5.62 -3.60
CA MET A 83 0.21 -4.49 -2.72
C MET A 83 -1.25 -4.53 -2.24
N LEU A 84 -2.20 -4.86 -3.12
CA LEU A 84 -3.60 -4.98 -2.77
C LEU A 84 -3.84 -6.17 -1.82
N GLU A 85 -3.17 -7.30 -2.06
CA GLU A 85 -3.23 -8.47 -1.17
C GLU A 85 -2.68 -8.14 0.22
N ALA A 86 -1.50 -7.51 0.30
CA ALA A 86 -0.90 -7.07 1.55
C ALA A 86 -1.81 -6.08 2.29
N ALA A 87 -2.38 -5.09 1.60
CA ALA A 87 -3.31 -4.13 2.18
C ALA A 87 -4.58 -4.80 2.74
N LYS A 88 -5.12 -5.82 2.05
CA LYS A 88 -6.26 -6.61 2.55
C LYS A 88 -5.89 -7.44 3.78
N ALA A 89 -4.72 -8.06 3.78
CA ALA A 89 -4.22 -8.83 4.92
C ALA A 89 -4.02 -7.94 6.16
N ASP A 90 -3.42 -6.76 5.98
CA ASP A 90 -3.24 -5.77 7.04
C ASP A 90 -4.57 -5.20 7.53
N ALA A 91 -5.51 -4.89 6.63
CA ALA A 91 -6.84 -4.43 7.02
C ALA A 91 -7.57 -5.49 7.87
N LYS A 92 -7.48 -6.77 7.49
CA LYS A 92 -8.05 -7.87 8.28
C LYS A 92 -7.39 -7.99 9.66
N ARG A 93 -6.05 -7.97 9.72
CA ARG A 93 -5.31 -8.03 10.98
C ARG A 93 -5.68 -6.86 11.90
N LEU A 94 -5.71 -5.64 11.37
CA LEU A 94 -6.08 -4.45 12.13
C LEU A 94 -7.53 -4.51 12.63
N ALA A 95 -8.45 -5.06 11.84
CA ALA A 95 -9.84 -5.25 12.24
C ALA A 95 -9.97 -6.26 13.39
N GLU A 96 -9.26 -7.39 13.33
CA GLU A 96 -9.23 -8.37 14.44
C GLU A 96 -8.59 -7.77 15.70
N GLU A 97 -7.43 -7.11 15.59
CA GLU A 97 -6.79 -6.43 16.73
C GLU A 97 -7.68 -5.35 17.35
N ALA A 98 -8.41 -4.59 16.52
CA ALA A 98 -9.35 -3.58 17.00
C ALA A 98 -10.54 -4.22 17.73
N LYS A 99 -11.04 -5.36 17.22
CA LYS A 99 -12.11 -6.12 17.85
C LYS A 99 -11.67 -6.68 19.21
N GLU A 100 -10.51 -7.32 19.29
CA GLU A 100 -9.96 -7.84 20.55
C GLU A 100 -9.79 -6.72 21.60
N LYS A 101 -9.22 -5.58 21.20
CA LYS A 101 -9.08 -4.40 22.07
C LYS A 101 -10.44 -3.86 22.53
N LEU A 102 -11.44 -3.83 21.65
CA LEU A 102 -12.78 -3.38 22.00
C LEU A 102 -13.45 -4.33 22.99
N GLU A 103 -13.34 -5.64 22.79
CA GLU A 103 -13.85 -6.66 23.71
C GLU A 103 -13.18 -6.53 25.09
N GLU A 104 -11.86 -6.35 25.14
CA GLU A 104 -11.13 -6.11 26.39
C GLU A 104 -11.60 -4.83 27.08
N GLN A 105 -11.77 -3.73 26.34
CA GLN A 105 -12.27 -2.46 26.88
C GLN A 105 -13.69 -2.59 27.43
N ILE A 106 -14.58 -3.30 26.73
CA ILE A 106 -15.95 -3.56 27.19
C ILE A 106 -15.92 -4.38 28.47
N LYS A 107 -15.14 -5.46 28.52
CA LYS A 107 -14.99 -6.28 29.73
C LYS A 107 -14.48 -5.47 30.92
N ARG A 108 -13.41 -4.69 30.74
CA ARG A 108 -12.88 -3.79 31.80
C ARG A 108 -13.91 -2.77 32.26
N ARG A 109 -14.71 -2.21 31.34
CA ARG A 109 -15.80 -1.27 31.69
C ARG A 109 -16.93 -1.94 32.46
N ALA A 110 -17.31 -3.16 32.07
CA ALA A 110 -18.30 -3.95 32.80
C ALA A 110 -17.82 -4.25 34.23
N GLU A 111 -16.59 -4.74 34.39
CA GLU A 111 -15.99 -5.00 35.71
C GLU A 111 -15.92 -3.74 36.58
N MET A 112 -15.58 -2.58 35.99
CA MET A 112 -15.59 -1.30 36.72
C MET A 112 -17.00 -0.87 37.13
N ALA A 113 -18.01 -1.09 36.27
CA ALA A 113 -19.40 -0.79 36.59
C ALA A 113 -19.92 -1.70 37.72
N GLU A 114 -19.65 -3.01 37.64
CA GLU A 114 -20.00 -3.98 38.68
C GLU A 114 -19.35 -3.63 40.03
N ARG A 115 -18.07 -3.27 40.05
CA ARG A 115 -17.38 -2.81 41.26
C ARG A 115 -18.01 -1.56 41.85
N LYS A 116 -18.42 -0.60 41.02
CA LYS A 116 -19.11 0.62 41.47
C LYS A 116 -20.50 0.33 42.03
N ILE A 117 -21.24 -0.60 41.41
CA ILE A 117 -22.55 -1.05 41.91
C ILE A 117 -22.37 -1.71 43.27
N ALA A 118 -21.45 -2.67 43.41
CA ALA A 118 -21.18 -3.34 44.68
C ALA A 118 -20.77 -2.36 45.79
N GLN A 119 -19.96 -1.33 45.46
CA GLN A 119 -19.60 -0.27 46.39
C GLN A 119 -20.83 0.56 46.81
N ALA A 120 -21.69 0.93 45.85
CA ALA A 120 -22.91 1.69 46.13
C ALA A 120 -23.91 0.90 46.98
N GLU A 121 -24.06 -0.41 46.72
CA GLU A 121 -24.88 -1.32 47.51
C GLU A 121 -24.38 -1.45 48.95
N ALA A 122 -23.06 -1.62 49.12
CA ALA A 122 -22.45 -1.68 50.45
C ALA A 122 -22.65 -0.37 51.23
N GLN A 123 -22.51 0.78 50.57
CA GLN A 123 -22.77 2.09 51.18
C GLN A 123 -24.24 2.25 51.56
N ALA A 124 -25.17 1.92 50.64
CA ALA A 124 -26.60 2.01 50.92
C ALA A 124 -27.01 1.09 52.09
N ALA A 125 -26.45 -0.11 52.19
CA ALA A 125 -26.67 -1.02 53.31
C ALA A 125 -26.13 -0.44 54.63
N ALA A 126 -24.96 0.21 54.61
CA ALA A 126 -24.41 0.89 55.77
C ALA A 126 -25.28 2.08 56.21
N ASP A 127 -25.79 2.88 55.26
CA ASP A 127 -26.67 4.03 55.54
C ASP A 127 -28.01 3.58 56.14
N VAL A 128 -28.63 2.53 55.60
CA VAL A 128 -29.85 1.93 56.16
C VAL A 128 -29.62 1.40 57.57
N LYS A 129 -28.48 0.74 57.80
CA LYS A 129 -28.10 0.25 59.14
C LYS A 129 -27.91 1.41 60.12
N ALA A 130 -27.25 2.49 59.72
CA ALA A 130 -27.06 3.67 60.55
C ALA A 130 -28.41 4.30 60.93
N ALA A 131 -29.30 4.52 59.96
CA ALA A 131 -30.64 5.06 60.21
C ALA A 131 -31.48 4.17 61.14
N ALA A 132 -31.37 2.84 61.01
CA ALA A 132 -32.05 1.89 61.90
C ALA A 132 -31.50 1.93 63.33
N VAL A 133 -30.17 2.08 63.49
CA VAL A 133 -29.53 2.24 64.80
C VAL A 133 -29.97 3.54 65.47
N ASP A 134 -30.02 4.65 64.72
CA ASP A 134 -30.47 5.95 65.23
C ASP A 134 -31.95 5.90 65.66
N LEU A 135 -32.81 5.27 64.86
CA LEU A 135 -34.23 5.08 65.21
C LEU A 135 -34.39 4.20 66.45
N ALA A 136 -33.62 3.11 66.56
CA ALA A 136 -33.64 2.25 67.74
C ALA A 136 -33.14 2.97 69.00
N ALA A 137 -32.11 3.82 68.88
CA ALA A 137 -31.62 4.65 69.98
C ALA A 137 -32.67 5.66 70.45
N GLN A 138 -33.34 6.36 69.52
CA GLN A 138 -34.44 7.30 69.84
C GLN A 138 -35.63 6.61 70.49
N ALA A 139 -36.01 5.41 70.00
CA ALA A 139 -37.07 4.62 70.61
C ALA A 139 -36.68 4.15 72.03
N ALA A 140 -35.44 3.70 72.23
CA ALA A 140 -34.92 3.34 73.54
C ALA A 140 -34.91 4.52 74.51
N GLU A 141 -34.51 5.71 74.05
CA GLU A 141 -34.56 6.97 74.82
C GLU A 141 -36.01 7.32 75.22
N THR A 142 -36.96 7.21 74.28
CA THR A 142 -38.38 7.48 74.54
C THR A 142 -38.96 6.52 75.57
N VAL A 143 -38.66 5.21 75.45
CA VAL A 143 -39.09 4.18 76.41
C VAL A 143 -38.46 4.42 77.78
N LEU A 144 -37.17 4.78 77.83
CA LEU A 144 -36.48 5.10 79.07
C LEU A 144 -37.08 6.33 79.75
N ALA A 145 -37.35 7.40 79.00
CA ALA A 145 -37.98 8.63 79.50
C ALA A 145 -39.39 8.36 80.04
N ALA A 146 -40.21 7.56 79.34
CA ALA A 146 -41.54 7.16 79.80
C ALA A 146 -41.50 6.34 81.10
N ARG A 147 -40.51 5.43 81.24
CA ARG A 147 -40.30 4.68 82.49
C ARG A 147 -39.84 5.57 83.64
N LEU A 148 -38.97 6.55 83.38
CA LEU A 148 -38.55 7.54 84.38
C LEU A 148 -39.72 8.42 84.85
N ALA A 149 -40.66 8.79 83.97
CA ALA A 149 -41.81 9.60 84.35
C ALA A 149 -42.83 8.83 85.22
N GLY A 150 -42.95 7.50 85.02
CA GLY A 150 -43.86 6.65 85.81
C GLY A 150 -43.25 6.06 87.08
N ALA A 151 -41.93 5.88 87.12
CA ALA A 151 -41.22 5.48 88.32
C ALA A 151 -41.00 6.71 89.20
N LYS A 152 -41.35 6.63 90.49
CA LYS A 152 -40.85 7.60 91.47
C LYS A 152 -39.32 7.55 91.38
N GLY A 153 -38.70 8.65 90.92
CA GLY A 153 -37.28 8.73 90.58
C GLY A 153 -36.33 8.21 91.66
N ASP A 154 -36.80 8.16 92.91
CA ASP A 154 -36.09 7.62 94.06
C ASP A 154 -35.48 6.23 93.83
N THR A 155 -36.19 5.26 93.23
CA THR A 155 -35.62 3.90 93.07
C THR A 155 -34.51 3.83 92.02
N LEU A 156 -34.57 4.68 90.99
CA LEU A 156 -33.54 4.75 89.95
C LEU A 156 -32.31 5.52 90.45
N VAL A 157 -32.53 6.57 91.25
CA VAL A 157 -31.47 7.30 91.93
C VAL A 157 -30.79 6.40 92.96
N ASP A 158 -31.54 5.63 93.75
CA ASP A 158 -30.98 4.67 94.71
C ASP A 158 -30.15 3.58 94.01
N ALA A 159 -30.62 3.07 92.86
CA ALA A 159 -29.86 2.11 92.06
C ALA A 159 -28.59 2.73 91.45
N ALA A 160 -28.66 3.97 90.96
CA ALA A 160 -27.51 4.69 90.42
C ALA A 160 -26.47 5.01 91.51
N ILE A 161 -26.94 5.45 92.69
CA ILE A 161 -26.10 5.67 93.87
C ILE A 161 -25.47 4.35 94.34
N GLY A 162 -26.23 3.25 94.35
CA GLY A 162 -25.71 1.91 94.68
C GLY A 162 -24.64 1.42 93.71
N GLN A 163 -24.80 1.64 92.40
CA GLN A 163 -23.79 1.26 91.40
C GLN A 163 -22.54 2.15 91.45
N MET A 164 -22.67 3.44 91.75
CA MET A 164 -21.53 4.32 91.99
C MET A 164 -20.78 3.91 93.26
N GLY A 165 -21.49 3.55 94.33
CA GLY A 165 -20.90 3.01 95.55
C GLY A 165 -20.14 1.70 95.31
N ALA A 166 -20.69 0.80 94.48
CA ALA A 166 -20.07 -0.48 94.13
C ALA A 166 -18.86 -0.36 93.17
N LYS A 167 -18.71 0.76 92.44
CA LYS A 167 -17.52 1.03 91.60
C LYS A 167 -16.42 1.81 92.33
N LEU A 168 -16.70 2.31 93.54
CA LEU A 168 -15.76 3.09 94.37
C LEU A 168 -15.28 2.34 95.64
N GLN A 169 -15.70 1.08 95.81
CA GLN A 169 -15.11 0.12 96.76
C GLN A 169 -14.33 -0.94 95.98
#